data_AF-A0A9D0YCZ3-F1
#
_entry.id   AF-A0A9D0YCZ3-F1
#
_cell.length_a   1.000
_cell.length_b   1.000
_cell.length_c   1.000
_cell.angle_alpha   90.00
_cell.angle_beta   90.00
_cell.angle_gamma   90.00
#
_symmetry.space_group_name_H-M   'P 1'
#
loop_
_entity.id
_entity.type
_entity.pdbx_description
1 polymer ?
#
loop_
_entity_poly.entity_id
_entity_poly.type
_entity_poly.pdbx_seq_one_letter_code
_entity_poly.pdbx_strand_id
1 'polypeptide(L)'
;MLSNPHLDLTTKSETKLHAELARLRQENLELTTLNTVSQCAIVLLNQDLVVRCFTPRCRDFMRISNADIGTSIAHVSSRLGKFPLLHYLLQSTESRTALEFESTSETGFRILIRITPHYEPIGRAVSLAVTFIHIEELAQARQKLNDSQYLLRNVIDLVPHPIFARNAHGNFVLANRAKAQQYGLSVEELLTMNIDELPASDALRDANRREDQIVIEEQRAVHISEREIIDANNDRRFLQTSKVPFRPNEDSEPLMIGISVDVTDRKTEQEALRRRALYDRLTGLPNRGLFNERLKHAIERAERRDSNDFAVLFIDVDGFKQINDRLGHIAGDTLLKQISTRISDSARPGDTVARFGGDEFALLLTDIASWSDVETVTNRIHDAMSDPIPLADQDVCVTTSIGATLSRDIAAHSDDLLHAADLAMYQAKRSGPGNTRRSA
;
A
#
# COMPACT_ATOMS: atom_id res chain seq x y z
N MET A 1 84.47 28.46 -11.70
CA MET A 1 83.50 27.49 -12.25
C MET A 1 84.20 26.15 -12.44
N LEU A 2 84.03 25.21 -11.51
CA LEU A 2 84.26 23.79 -11.76
C LEU A 2 83.22 23.04 -10.92
N SER A 3 82.02 22.91 -11.49
CA SER A 3 80.96 22.05 -10.97
C SER A 3 81.43 20.61 -11.10
N ASN A 4 81.59 19.92 -9.98
CA ASN A 4 82.10 18.56 -9.93
C ASN A 4 80.99 17.57 -10.32
N PRO A 5 81.02 16.89 -11.48
CA PRO A 5 79.92 16.06 -11.98
C PRO A 5 79.77 14.73 -11.22
N HIS A 6 80.72 14.39 -10.36
CA HIS A 6 80.78 13.10 -9.68
C HIS A 6 79.97 13.01 -8.39
N LEU A 7 79.52 14.12 -7.80
CA LEU A 7 78.70 14.12 -6.58
C LEU A 7 77.18 14.03 -6.86
N ASP A 8 76.76 14.25 -8.11
CA ASP A 8 75.34 14.38 -8.50
C ASP A 8 74.76 13.07 -9.11
N LEU A 9 75.62 12.10 -9.44
CA LEU A 9 75.23 10.79 -9.97
C LEU A 9 74.97 9.75 -8.86
N THR A 10 75.69 9.84 -7.74
CA THR A 10 75.52 8.95 -6.58
C THR A 10 74.25 9.27 -5.80
N THR A 11 73.96 10.56 -5.57
CA THR A 11 72.76 11.04 -4.88
C THR A 11 71.46 10.77 -5.65
N LYS A 12 71.47 10.86 -6.99
CA LYS A 12 70.34 10.45 -7.86
C LYS A 12 70.10 8.93 -7.89
N SER A 13 71.16 8.13 -7.75
CA SER A 13 71.05 6.67 -7.69
C SER A 13 70.49 6.21 -6.34
N GLU A 14 70.95 6.81 -5.23
CA GLU A 14 70.43 6.54 -3.88
C GLU A 14 68.96 6.98 -3.70
N THR A 15 68.57 8.15 -4.24
CA THR A 15 67.17 8.58 -4.19
C THR A 15 66.23 7.72 -5.02
N LYS A 16 66.67 7.23 -6.20
CA LYS A 16 65.92 6.22 -6.96
C LYS A 16 65.78 4.91 -6.21
N LEU A 17 66.85 4.44 -5.56
CA LEU A 17 66.83 3.20 -4.78
C LEU A 17 65.89 3.34 -3.58
N HIS A 18 65.90 4.47 -2.87
CA HIS A 18 65.00 4.73 -1.75
C HIS A 18 63.54 4.86 -2.18
N ALA A 19 63.25 5.47 -3.33
CA ALA A 19 61.90 5.56 -3.87
C ALA A 19 61.37 4.17 -4.28
N GLU A 20 62.19 3.35 -4.93
CA GLU A 20 61.80 1.98 -5.31
C GLU A 20 61.59 1.09 -4.07
N LEU A 21 62.43 1.24 -3.05
CA LEU A 21 62.33 0.49 -1.80
C LEU A 21 61.12 0.92 -0.95
N ALA A 22 60.73 2.20 -1.00
CA ALA A 22 59.49 2.69 -0.39
C ALA A 22 58.24 2.18 -1.13
N ARG A 23 58.26 2.20 -2.46
CA ARG A 23 57.18 1.64 -3.29
C ARG A 23 57.00 0.15 -3.04
N LEU A 24 58.08 -0.62 -3.04
CA LEU A 24 58.05 -2.06 -2.73
C LEU A 24 57.54 -2.33 -1.31
N ARG A 25 57.89 -1.50 -0.32
CA ARG A 25 57.34 -1.63 1.04
C ARG A 25 55.84 -1.35 1.08
N GLN A 26 55.35 -0.38 0.31
CA GLN A 26 53.93 -0.07 0.25
C GLN A 26 53.13 -1.17 -0.46
N GLU A 27 53.59 -1.65 -1.62
CA GLU A 27 52.98 -2.80 -2.31
C GLU A 27 52.97 -4.05 -1.41
N ASN A 28 54.03 -4.27 -0.61
CA ASN A 28 54.10 -5.39 0.32
C ASN A 28 53.16 -5.23 1.53
N LEU A 29 52.98 -4.00 2.03
CA LEU A 29 52.01 -3.70 3.09
C LEU A 29 50.56 -3.89 2.62
N GLU A 30 50.26 -3.47 1.39
CA GLU A 30 48.94 -3.68 0.75
C GLU A 30 48.66 -5.17 0.55
N LEU A 31 49.62 -5.95 0.04
CA LEU A 31 49.51 -7.41 -0.08
C LEU A 31 49.36 -8.10 1.28
N THR A 32 50.08 -7.64 2.30
CA THR A 32 49.96 -8.17 3.68
C THR A 32 48.58 -7.86 4.25
N THR A 33 48.05 -6.67 4.00
CA THR A 33 46.70 -6.26 4.43
C THR A 33 45.63 -7.08 3.72
N LEU A 34 45.74 -7.26 2.40
CA LEU A 34 44.84 -8.09 1.60
C LEU A 34 44.83 -9.55 2.07
N ASN A 35 46.00 -10.09 2.43
CA ASN A 35 46.16 -11.43 3.00
C ASN A 35 45.60 -11.57 4.43
N THR A 36 45.53 -10.47 5.19
CA THR A 36 44.98 -10.46 6.54
C THR A 36 43.45 -10.36 6.51
N VAL A 37 42.90 -9.69 5.49
CA VAL A 37 41.44 -9.55 5.27
C VAL A 37 40.86 -10.77 4.53
N SER A 38 41.67 -11.48 3.73
CA SER A 38 41.25 -12.68 3.01
C SER A 38 40.79 -13.79 3.98
N GLN A 39 39.55 -14.23 3.83
CA GLN A 39 38.97 -15.37 4.56
C GLN A 39 39.43 -16.73 4.02
N CYS A 40 40.44 -16.76 3.15
CA CYS A 40 41.02 -18.00 2.63
C CYS A 40 42.29 -18.34 3.41
N ALA A 41 42.44 -19.61 3.80
CA ALA A 41 43.71 -20.14 4.29
C ALA A 41 44.61 -20.40 3.08
N ILE A 42 45.66 -19.59 2.88
CA ILE A 42 46.58 -19.68 1.74
C ILE A 42 48.00 -19.88 2.25
N VAL A 43 48.71 -20.84 1.68
CA VAL A 43 50.14 -21.06 1.91
C VAL A 43 50.89 -20.88 0.59
N LEU A 44 51.93 -20.05 0.61
CA LEU A 44 52.84 -19.85 -0.51
C LEU A 44 54.13 -20.64 -0.27
N LEU A 45 54.48 -21.48 -1.23
CA LEU A 45 55.67 -22.34 -1.23
C LEU A 45 56.67 -21.88 -2.28
N ASN A 46 57.97 -22.07 -2.04
CA ASN A 46 59.00 -21.92 -3.09
C ASN A 46 59.15 -23.21 -3.94
N GLN A 47 60.12 -23.20 -4.86
CA GLN A 47 60.46 -24.34 -5.74
C GLN A 47 60.82 -25.62 -4.98
N ASP A 48 61.41 -25.49 -3.79
CA ASP A 48 61.81 -26.61 -2.94
C ASP A 48 60.70 -27.05 -1.97
N LEU A 49 59.46 -26.58 -2.21
CA LEU A 49 58.28 -26.84 -1.37
C LEU A 49 58.44 -26.35 0.08
N VAL A 50 59.22 -25.28 0.28
CA VAL A 50 59.43 -24.61 1.57
C VAL A 50 58.42 -23.48 1.74
N VAL A 51 57.81 -23.40 2.92
CA VAL A 51 56.82 -22.36 3.27
C VAL A 51 57.49 -20.99 3.28
N ARG A 52 57.08 -20.07 2.38
CA ARG A 52 57.55 -18.69 2.37
C ARG A 52 56.69 -17.78 3.24
N CYS A 53 55.37 -17.90 3.11
CA CYS A 53 54.40 -17.16 3.92
C CYS A 53 53.03 -17.82 3.84
N PHE A 54 52.12 -17.40 4.73
CA PHE A 54 50.76 -17.92 4.81
C PHE A 54 49.81 -16.87 5.35
N THR A 55 48.51 -16.99 5.06
CA THR A 55 47.48 -16.10 5.63
C THR A 55 47.16 -16.52 7.08
N PRO A 56 46.80 -15.58 7.99
CA PRO A 56 46.55 -15.91 9.40
C PRO A 56 45.59 -17.08 9.64
N ARG A 57 44.59 -17.23 8.76
CA ARG A 57 43.60 -18.31 8.78
C ARG A 57 44.20 -19.72 8.63
N CYS A 58 45.42 -19.86 8.10
CA CYS A 58 46.15 -21.14 8.11
C CYS A 58 46.49 -21.64 9.52
N ARG A 59 46.49 -20.77 10.54
CA ARG A 59 46.62 -21.18 11.95
C ARG A 59 45.45 -22.06 12.38
N ASP A 60 44.24 -21.72 11.92
CA ASP A 60 43.03 -22.46 12.28
C ASP A 60 42.90 -23.75 11.46
N PHE A 61 43.26 -23.70 10.17
CA PHE A 61 43.10 -24.85 9.26
C PHE A 61 44.22 -25.89 9.35
N MET A 62 45.47 -25.45 9.55
CA MET A 62 46.66 -26.30 9.44
C MET A 62 47.58 -26.23 10.65
N ARG A 63 47.20 -25.44 11.67
CA ARG A 63 48.05 -25.18 12.85
C ARG A 63 49.46 -24.72 12.48
N ILE A 64 49.58 -24.01 11.35
CA ILE A 64 50.84 -23.41 10.90
C ILE A 64 51.09 -22.18 11.76
N SER A 65 52.33 -22.06 12.23
CA SER A 65 52.82 -20.95 13.03
C SER A 65 53.94 -20.21 12.28
N ASN A 66 54.36 -19.06 12.80
CA ASN A 66 55.49 -18.34 12.21
C ASN A 66 56.80 -19.14 12.27
N ALA A 67 56.90 -20.16 13.14
CA ALA A 67 58.07 -21.04 13.22
C ALA A 67 58.17 -22.02 12.04
N ASP A 68 57.08 -22.23 11.29
CA ASP A 68 57.05 -23.12 10.14
C ASP A 68 57.50 -22.41 8.84
N ILE A 69 57.66 -21.08 8.86
CA ILE A 69 58.25 -20.32 7.75
C ILE A 69 59.72 -20.76 7.56
N GLY A 70 60.10 -21.08 6.33
CA GLY A 70 61.43 -21.60 6.01
C GLY A 70 61.58 -23.11 6.23
N THR A 71 60.54 -23.80 6.68
CA THR A 71 60.52 -25.26 6.78
C THR A 71 59.82 -25.90 5.57
N SER A 72 60.16 -27.16 5.27
CA SER A 72 59.49 -27.91 4.22
C SER A 72 58.02 -28.12 4.55
N ILE A 73 57.12 -27.93 3.57
CA ILE A 73 55.70 -28.22 3.71
C ILE A 73 55.45 -29.68 4.11
N ALA A 74 56.39 -30.60 3.87
CA ALA A 74 56.29 -32.00 4.29
C ALA A 74 56.16 -32.16 5.82
N HIS A 75 56.81 -31.30 6.61
CA HIS A 75 56.71 -31.31 8.07
C HIS A 75 55.33 -30.84 8.55
N VAL A 76 54.75 -29.91 7.81
CA VAL A 76 53.42 -29.36 8.08
C VAL A 76 52.31 -30.28 7.53
N SER A 77 52.53 -30.92 6.38
CA SER A 77 51.55 -31.79 5.71
C SER A 77 51.26 -33.05 6.50
N SER A 78 52.18 -33.47 7.37
CA SER A 78 51.93 -34.56 8.33
C SER A 78 50.77 -34.26 9.30
N ARG A 79 50.41 -32.98 9.47
CA ARG A 79 49.30 -32.48 10.33
C ARG A 79 47.99 -32.25 9.56
N LEU A 80 47.96 -32.59 8.28
CA LEU A 80 46.79 -32.48 7.39
C LEU A 80 46.07 -33.83 7.21
N GLY A 81 46.26 -34.78 8.14
CA GLY A 81 45.70 -36.12 8.05
C GLY A 81 46.25 -36.96 6.89
N LYS A 82 45.40 -37.84 6.31
CA LYS A 82 45.78 -38.82 5.27
C LYS A 82 45.84 -38.26 3.83
N PHE A 83 45.68 -36.95 3.64
CA PHE A 83 45.69 -36.37 2.30
C PHE A 83 47.13 -36.32 1.74
N PRO A 84 47.44 -36.92 0.58
CA PRO A 84 48.79 -36.97 0.04
C PRO A 84 49.17 -35.64 -0.64
N LEU A 85 49.19 -34.55 0.13
CA LEU A 85 49.42 -33.18 -0.37
C LEU A 85 50.71 -33.10 -1.21
N LEU A 86 51.79 -33.74 -0.78
CA LEU A 86 53.08 -33.71 -1.47
C LEU A 86 53.01 -34.29 -2.89
N HIS A 87 52.24 -35.37 -3.08
CA HIS A 87 52.04 -35.98 -4.39
C HIS A 87 51.38 -34.99 -5.36
N TYR A 88 50.33 -34.30 -4.91
CA TYR A 88 49.60 -33.34 -5.73
C TYR A 88 50.34 -32.03 -5.97
N LEU A 89 51.20 -31.60 -5.02
CA LEU A 89 52.09 -30.45 -5.23
C LEU A 89 53.09 -30.73 -6.36
N LEU A 90 53.70 -31.92 -6.35
CA LEU A 90 54.63 -32.34 -7.41
C LEU A 90 53.90 -32.48 -8.75
N GLN A 91 52.73 -33.12 -8.76
CA GLN A 91 51.91 -33.28 -9.96
C GLN A 91 51.53 -31.93 -10.58
N SER A 92 51.08 -30.95 -9.78
CA SER A 92 50.73 -29.61 -10.28
C SER A 92 51.94 -28.86 -10.86
N THR A 93 53.13 -29.08 -10.27
CA THR A 93 54.39 -28.49 -10.75
C THR A 93 54.79 -29.09 -12.10
N GLU A 94 54.68 -30.41 -12.27
CA GLU A 94 54.98 -31.14 -13.50
C GLU A 94 53.99 -30.81 -14.62
N SER A 95 52.68 -30.84 -14.33
CA SER A 95 51.62 -30.60 -15.31
C SER A 95 51.47 -29.13 -15.71
N ARG A 96 52.00 -28.21 -14.89
CA ARG A 96 51.84 -26.76 -15.03
C ARG A 96 50.38 -26.30 -15.01
N THR A 97 49.52 -27.05 -14.34
CA THR A 97 48.09 -26.75 -14.22
C THR A 97 47.69 -26.64 -12.76
N ALA A 98 46.68 -25.81 -12.50
CA ALA A 98 46.04 -25.79 -11.20
C ALA A 98 45.30 -27.11 -10.96
N LEU A 99 45.40 -27.63 -9.74
CA LEU A 99 44.70 -28.85 -9.32
C LEU A 99 43.76 -28.54 -8.15
N GLU A 100 42.59 -29.18 -8.15
CA GLU A 100 41.55 -28.99 -7.14
C GLU A 100 41.10 -30.33 -6.59
N PHE A 101 41.04 -30.44 -5.26
CA PHE A 101 40.70 -31.68 -4.57
C PHE A 101 39.80 -31.39 -3.38
N GLU A 102 38.77 -32.20 -3.22
CA GLU A 102 38.03 -32.25 -1.97
C GLU A 102 38.72 -33.22 -1.01
N SER A 103 38.88 -32.78 0.23
CA SER A 103 39.40 -33.60 1.32
C SER A 103 38.61 -33.35 2.59
N THR A 104 38.87 -34.15 3.62
CA THR A 104 38.29 -33.96 4.95
C THR A 104 39.43 -33.63 5.91
N SER A 105 39.29 -32.52 6.64
CA SER A 105 40.23 -32.12 7.69
C SER A 105 40.31 -33.16 8.81
N GLU A 106 41.36 -33.13 9.63
CA GLU A 106 41.48 -33.99 10.82
C GLU A 106 40.32 -33.82 11.80
N THR A 107 39.71 -32.64 11.83
CA THR A 107 38.55 -32.30 12.66
C THR A 107 37.21 -32.73 12.06
N GLY A 108 37.19 -33.30 10.84
CA GLY A 108 36.00 -33.90 10.23
C GLY A 108 35.22 -33.02 9.24
N PHE A 109 35.60 -31.76 9.04
CA PHE A 109 34.95 -30.86 8.07
C PHE A 109 35.55 -30.99 6.67
N ARG A 110 34.74 -30.82 5.62
CA ARG A 110 35.17 -30.91 4.21
C ARG A 110 35.86 -29.63 3.77
N ILE A 111 37.01 -29.81 3.16
CA ILE A 111 37.86 -28.73 2.66
C ILE A 111 38.11 -28.92 1.17
N LEU A 112 37.99 -27.84 0.40
CA LEU A 112 38.49 -27.78 -0.97
C LEU A 112 39.93 -27.27 -0.92
N ILE A 113 40.85 -28.05 -1.48
CA ILE A 113 42.27 -27.74 -1.59
C ILE A 113 42.55 -27.40 -3.05
N ARG A 114 42.99 -26.17 -3.31
CA ARG A 114 43.38 -25.70 -4.64
C ARG A 114 44.87 -25.41 -4.67
N ILE A 115 45.60 -26.10 -5.55
CA ILE A 115 47.03 -25.91 -5.77
C ILE A 115 47.19 -25.15 -7.08
N THR A 116 47.81 -23.97 -7.02
CA THR A 116 48.03 -23.11 -8.19
C THR A 116 49.52 -22.84 -8.36
N PRO A 117 50.14 -23.30 -9.45
CA PRO A 117 51.55 -23.01 -9.72
C PRO A 117 51.71 -21.60 -10.30
N HIS A 118 52.75 -20.90 -9.86
CA HIS A 118 53.12 -19.56 -10.34
C HIS A 118 54.51 -19.59 -10.99
N TYR A 119 54.57 -19.07 -12.22
CA TYR A 119 55.75 -19.08 -13.08
C TYR A 119 56.22 -17.64 -13.33
N GLU A 120 57.52 -17.40 -13.22
CA GLU A 120 58.13 -16.18 -13.76
C GLU A 120 58.19 -16.24 -15.30
N PRO A 121 58.33 -15.10 -15.99
CA PRO A 121 58.31 -15.01 -17.47
C PRO A 121 59.33 -15.92 -18.19
N ILE A 122 60.33 -16.45 -17.48
CA ILE A 122 61.42 -17.30 -18.01
C ILE A 122 61.05 -18.81 -17.94
N GLY A 123 59.82 -19.17 -17.54
CA GLY A 123 59.29 -20.53 -17.72
C GLY A 123 59.75 -21.58 -16.70
N ARG A 124 60.38 -21.17 -15.60
CA ARG A 124 60.61 -22.00 -14.39
C ARG A 124 59.49 -21.74 -13.39
N ALA A 125 58.89 -22.79 -12.81
CA ALA A 125 57.98 -22.63 -11.67
C ALA A 125 58.77 -21.99 -10.53
N VAL A 126 58.34 -20.88 -9.93
CA VAL A 126 59.06 -20.25 -8.80
C VAL A 126 58.32 -20.46 -7.48
N SER A 127 57.00 -20.62 -7.52
CA SER A 127 56.21 -20.82 -6.30
C SER A 127 54.90 -21.56 -6.54
N LEU A 128 54.38 -22.21 -5.51
CA LEU A 128 53.04 -22.80 -5.49
C LEU A 128 52.20 -22.07 -4.46
N ALA A 129 50.96 -21.74 -4.81
CA ALA A 129 49.96 -21.27 -3.88
C ALA A 129 48.97 -22.40 -3.58
N VAL A 130 48.84 -22.76 -2.30
CA VAL A 130 47.89 -23.76 -1.82
C VAL A 130 46.80 -23.04 -1.05
N THR A 131 45.57 -23.10 -1.54
CA THR A 131 44.39 -22.49 -0.92
C THR A 131 43.50 -23.56 -0.32
N PHE A 132 43.04 -23.35 0.90
CA PHE A 132 42.12 -24.21 1.64
C PHE A 132 40.82 -23.45 1.90
N ILE A 133 39.69 -24.01 1.46
CA ILE A 133 38.35 -23.41 1.57
C ILE A 133 37.45 -24.37 2.36
N HIS A 134 36.80 -23.89 3.41
CA HIS A 134 35.83 -24.67 4.20
C HIS A 134 34.49 -24.71 3.46
N ILE A 135 34.01 -25.90 3.13
CA ILE A 135 32.80 -26.05 2.30
C ILE A 135 31.54 -25.78 3.14
N GLU A 136 31.52 -26.21 4.41
CA GLU A 136 30.32 -26.10 5.26
C GLU A 136 30.01 -24.66 5.71
N GLU A 137 31.00 -23.78 5.90
CA GLU A 137 30.74 -22.37 6.28
C GLU A 137 29.95 -21.63 5.21
N LEU A 138 30.33 -21.82 3.94
CA LEU A 138 29.63 -21.24 2.80
C LEU A 138 28.21 -21.82 2.67
N ALA A 139 28.08 -23.14 2.85
CA ALA A 139 26.78 -23.80 2.82
C ALA A 139 25.86 -23.30 3.95
N GLN A 140 26.39 -23.13 5.17
CA GLN A 140 25.65 -22.61 6.31
C GLN A 140 25.24 -21.16 6.14
N ALA A 141 26.12 -20.30 5.63
CA ALA A 141 25.80 -18.90 5.35
C ALA A 141 24.69 -18.80 4.28
N ARG A 142 24.80 -19.60 3.21
CA ARG A 142 23.79 -19.68 2.16
C ARG A 142 22.46 -20.22 2.68
N GLN A 143 22.49 -21.26 3.52
CA GLN A 143 21.29 -21.81 4.14
C GLN A 143 20.60 -20.77 5.03
N LYS A 144 21.35 -20.09 5.91
CA LYS A 144 20.80 -19.02 6.77
C LYS A 144 20.18 -17.89 5.95
N LEU A 145 20.80 -17.50 4.84
CA LEU A 145 20.25 -16.50 3.93
C LEU A 145 18.93 -16.99 3.31
N ASN A 146 18.90 -18.22 2.79
CA ASN A 146 17.70 -18.82 2.23
C ASN A 146 16.57 -18.93 3.27
N ASP A 147 16.89 -19.39 4.48
CA ASP A 147 15.93 -19.51 5.58
C ASP A 147 15.35 -18.13 5.97
N SER A 148 16.21 -17.10 6.03
CA SER A 148 15.78 -15.73 6.30
C SER A 148 14.90 -15.17 5.18
N GLN A 149 15.24 -15.43 3.91
CA GLN A 149 14.43 -14.99 2.76
C GLN A 149 13.06 -15.70 2.74
N TYR A 150 13.05 -17.00 3.02
CA TYR A 150 11.83 -17.80 3.11
C TYR A 150 10.92 -17.30 4.24
N LEU A 151 11.49 -17.01 5.42
CA LEU A 151 10.75 -16.45 6.55
C LEU A 151 10.12 -15.10 6.17
N LEU A 152 10.90 -14.16 5.60
CA LEU A 152 10.38 -12.85 5.21
C LEU A 152 9.25 -12.96 4.18
N ARG A 153 9.38 -13.85 3.19
CA ARG A 153 8.33 -14.09 2.19
C ARG A 153 7.05 -14.62 2.84
N ASN A 154 7.16 -15.57 3.75
CA ASN A 154 5.99 -16.09 4.46
C ASN A 154 5.34 -15.03 5.35
N VAL A 155 6.13 -14.20 6.03
CA VAL A 155 5.60 -13.13 6.88
C VAL A 155 4.76 -12.15 6.07
N ILE A 156 5.22 -11.70 4.90
CA ILE A 156 4.44 -10.77 4.06
C ILE A 156 3.18 -11.43 3.48
N ASP A 157 3.18 -12.74 3.26
CA ASP A 157 2.03 -13.50 2.75
C ASP A 157 0.96 -13.75 3.80
N LEU A 158 1.30 -13.71 5.09
CA LEU A 158 0.33 -13.77 6.19
C LEU A 158 -0.42 -12.46 6.38
N VAL A 159 0.09 -11.34 5.84
CA VAL A 159 -0.57 -10.04 5.94
C VAL A 159 -1.76 -10.02 4.96
N PRO A 160 -2.99 -9.79 5.44
CA PRO A 160 -4.21 -9.78 4.61
C PRO A 160 -4.39 -8.46 3.84
N HIS A 161 -3.29 -7.81 3.47
CA HIS A 161 -3.25 -6.54 2.78
C HIS A 161 -2.34 -6.68 1.57
N PRO A 162 -2.76 -6.27 0.37
CA PRO A 162 -1.88 -6.29 -0.79
C PRO A 162 -0.59 -5.50 -0.56
N ILE A 163 0.54 -6.20 -0.62
CA ILE A 163 1.90 -5.64 -0.57
C ILE A 163 2.57 -5.95 -1.89
N PHE A 164 3.14 -4.95 -2.54
CA PHE A 164 3.80 -5.12 -3.82
C PHE A 164 4.93 -4.12 -4.05
N ALA A 165 5.85 -4.46 -4.93
CA ALA A 165 6.85 -3.55 -5.46
C ALA A 165 6.89 -3.63 -6.98
N ARG A 166 7.05 -2.47 -7.62
CA ARG A 166 7.22 -2.36 -9.08
C ARG A 166 8.41 -1.48 -9.43
N ASN A 167 9.03 -1.77 -10.56
CA ASN A 167 10.07 -0.92 -11.12
C ASN A 167 9.49 0.18 -12.03
N ALA A 168 10.36 1.04 -12.57
CA ALA A 168 9.98 2.16 -13.44
C ALA A 168 9.25 1.74 -14.72
N HIS A 169 9.41 0.47 -15.14
CA HIS A 169 8.74 -0.08 -16.32
C HIS A 169 7.36 -0.67 -16.00
N GLY A 170 6.94 -0.69 -14.72
CA GLY A 170 5.67 -1.25 -14.29
C GLY A 170 5.67 -2.77 -14.07
N ASN A 171 6.84 -3.42 -14.09
CA ASN A 171 6.96 -4.86 -13.81
C ASN A 171 6.92 -5.11 -12.30
N PHE A 172 6.26 -6.19 -11.88
CA PHE A 172 6.25 -6.60 -10.48
C PHE A 172 7.58 -7.23 -10.07
N VAL A 173 8.23 -6.65 -9.06
CA VAL A 173 9.45 -7.18 -8.44
C VAL A 173 9.12 -7.92 -7.13
N LEU A 174 8.03 -7.53 -6.48
CA LEU A 174 7.50 -8.18 -5.29
C LEU A 174 5.97 -8.12 -5.30
N ALA A 175 5.34 -9.19 -4.84
CA ALA A 175 3.91 -9.23 -4.55
C ALA A 175 3.68 -10.28 -3.47
N ASN A 176 2.87 -9.96 -2.47
CA ASN A 176 2.39 -10.97 -1.54
C ASN A 176 1.13 -11.66 -2.08
N ARG A 177 0.72 -12.73 -1.39
CA ARG A 177 -0.48 -13.51 -1.71
C ARG A 177 -1.74 -12.65 -1.82
N ALA A 178 -1.94 -11.70 -0.91
CA ALA A 178 -3.11 -10.83 -0.93
C ALA A 178 -3.17 -9.98 -2.22
N LYS A 179 -2.04 -9.51 -2.74
CA LYS A 179 -1.99 -8.78 -4.01
C LYS A 179 -2.34 -9.67 -5.21
N ALA A 180 -1.84 -10.91 -5.22
CA ALA A 180 -2.12 -11.83 -6.31
C ALA A 180 -3.61 -12.24 -6.34
N GLN A 181 -4.19 -12.52 -5.17
CA GLN A 181 -5.61 -12.82 -4.99
C GLN A 181 -6.53 -11.69 -5.46
N GLN A 182 -6.11 -10.43 -5.32
CA GLN A 182 -6.86 -9.27 -5.83
C GLN A 182 -7.19 -9.41 -7.33
N TYR A 183 -6.29 -10.01 -8.11
CA TYR A 183 -6.45 -10.26 -9.54
C TYR A 183 -6.79 -11.73 -9.88
N GLY A 184 -6.99 -12.58 -8.87
CA GLY A 184 -7.30 -14.00 -9.07
C GLY A 184 -6.12 -14.80 -9.61
N LEU A 185 -4.89 -14.34 -9.38
CA LEU A 185 -3.65 -14.92 -9.90
C LEU A 185 -2.84 -15.57 -8.77
N SER A 186 -1.90 -16.44 -9.15
CA SER A 186 -0.81 -16.84 -8.27
C SER A 186 0.25 -15.73 -8.14
N VAL A 187 1.07 -15.82 -7.09
CA VAL A 187 2.16 -14.86 -6.88
C VAL A 187 3.20 -14.99 -8.00
N GLU A 188 3.47 -16.22 -8.43
CA GLU A 188 4.41 -16.55 -9.49
C GLU A 188 3.97 -15.95 -10.83
N GLU A 189 2.69 -16.09 -11.20
CA GLU A 189 2.14 -15.47 -12.41
C GLU A 189 2.22 -13.95 -12.34
N LEU A 190 1.80 -13.34 -11.22
CA LEU A 190 1.80 -11.89 -11.07
C LEU A 190 3.21 -11.28 -11.19
N LEU A 191 4.24 -11.96 -10.68
CA LEU A 191 5.63 -11.51 -10.79
C LEU A 191 6.17 -11.54 -12.24
N THR A 192 5.52 -12.26 -13.15
CA THR A 192 5.90 -12.26 -14.58
C THR A 192 5.21 -11.18 -15.40
N MET A 193 4.21 -10.50 -14.82
CA MET A 193 3.36 -9.56 -15.54
C MET A 193 3.85 -8.12 -15.44
N ASN A 194 3.49 -7.35 -16.46
CA ASN A 194 3.50 -5.89 -16.41
C ASN A 194 2.16 -5.34 -15.89
N ILE A 195 2.18 -4.15 -15.28
CA ILE A 195 0.97 -3.45 -14.84
C ILE A 195 -0.09 -3.29 -15.94
N ASP A 196 0.35 -3.18 -17.20
CA ASP A 196 -0.51 -2.99 -18.36
C ASP A 196 -1.25 -4.26 -18.79
N GLU A 197 -0.77 -5.42 -18.34
CA GLU A 197 -1.35 -6.73 -18.65
C GLU A 197 -2.36 -7.19 -17.59
N LEU A 198 -2.41 -6.50 -16.43
CA LEU A 198 -3.27 -6.88 -15.32
C LEU A 198 -4.75 -6.86 -15.70
N PRO A 199 -5.58 -7.81 -15.24
CA PRO A 199 -7.03 -7.81 -15.50
C PRO A 199 -7.72 -6.67 -14.73
N ALA A 200 -7.64 -5.46 -15.29
CA ALA A 200 -8.11 -4.21 -14.72
C ALA A 200 -8.58 -3.28 -15.84
N SER A 201 -9.41 -2.28 -15.51
CA SER A 201 -9.81 -1.26 -16.48
C SER A 201 -8.63 -0.40 -16.91
N ASP A 202 -8.67 0.09 -18.15
CA ASP A 202 -7.60 0.96 -18.69
C ASP A 202 -7.41 2.22 -17.85
N ALA A 203 -8.51 2.82 -17.39
CA ALA A 203 -8.46 3.96 -16.47
C ALA A 203 -7.70 3.66 -15.16
N LEU A 204 -7.83 2.45 -14.62
CA LEU A 204 -7.11 2.02 -13.42
C LEU A 204 -5.63 1.76 -13.70
N ARG A 205 -5.30 1.14 -14.84
CA ARG A 205 -3.91 0.92 -15.28
C ARG A 205 -3.19 2.26 -15.46
N ASP A 206 -3.80 3.20 -16.18
CA ASP A 206 -3.26 4.54 -16.43
C ASP A 206 -3.08 5.37 -15.15
N ALA A 207 -4.04 5.29 -14.22
CA ALA A 207 -3.91 5.94 -12.92
C ALA A 207 -2.73 5.38 -12.13
N ASN A 208 -2.60 4.04 -12.07
CA ASN A 208 -1.47 3.44 -11.38
C ASN A 208 -0.13 3.77 -12.03
N ARG A 209 -0.03 3.77 -13.37
CA ARG A 209 1.21 4.12 -14.07
C ARG A 209 1.66 5.53 -13.71
N ARG A 210 0.75 6.51 -13.75
CA ARG A 210 1.04 7.90 -13.38
C ARG A 210 1.51 8.03 -11.94
N GLU A 211 0.89 7.31 -11.01
CA GLU A 211 1.28 7.32 -9.60
C GLU A 211 2.64 6.68 -9.36
N ASP A 212 2.90 5.54 -9.99
CA ASP A 212 4.19 4.85 -9.87
C ASP A 212 5.32 5.72 -10.44
N GLN A 213 5.06 6.41 -11.55
CA GLN A 213 5.98 7.37 -12.16
C GLN A 213 6.31 8.52 -11.20
N ILE A 214 5.30 9.15 -10.59
CA ILE A 214 5.49 10.21 -9.59
C ILE A 214 6.36 9.69 -8.43
N VAL A 215 6.08 8.49 -7.94
CA VAL A 215 6.82 7.93 -6.81
C VAL A 215 8.28 7.70 -7.15
N ILE A 216 8.55 7.15 -8.33
CA ILE A 216 9.90 6.75 -8.75
C ILE A 216 10.72 7.95 -9.23
N GLU A 217 10.16 8.82 -10.08
CA GLU A 217 10.91 9.94 -10.66
C GLU A 217 11.06 11.11 -9.69
N GLU A 218 9.99 11.47 -8.97
CA GLU A 218 10.03 12.59 -8.03
C GLU A 218 10.53 12.18 -6.64
N GLN A 219 10.78 10.88 -6.41
CA GLN A 219 11.16 10.33 -5.10
C GLN A 219 10.18 10.75 -4.00
N ARG A 220 8.88 10.77 -4.33
CA ARG A 220 7.82 11.32 -3.48
C ARG A 220 6.75 10.30 -3.19
N ALA A 221 6.42 10.11 -1.91
CA ALA A 221 5.33 9.23 -1.52
C ALA A 221 3.99 9.72 -2.11
N VAL A 222 3.19 8.79 -2.62
CA VAL A 222 1.82 9.03 -3.10
C VAL A 222 0.86 8.27 -2.21
N HIS A 223 -0.08 9.00 -1.61
CA HIS A 223 -1.16 8.44 -0.82
C HIS A 223 -2.48 8.58 -1.58
N ILE A 224 -3.10 7.44 -1.88
CA ILE A 224 -4.43 7.36 -2.46
C ILE A 224 -5.39 7.09 -1.30
N SER A 225 -6.13 8.12 -0.90
CA SER A 225 -7.03 8.06 0.25
C SER A 225 -8.04 6.93 0.11
N GLU A 226 -8.76 6.87 -1.01
CA GLU A 226 -9.71 5.80 -1.32
C GLU A 226 -9.83 5.63 -2.83
N ARG A 227 -9.81 4.38 -3.30
CA ARG A 227 -10.06 4.03 -4.69
C ARG A 227 -11.00 2.84 -4.78
N GLU A 228 -12.04 3.01 -5.57
CA GLU A 228 -12.93 1.92 -5.94
C GLU A 228 -12.26 1.03 -6.98
N ILE A 229 -12.30 -0.28 -6.77
CA ILE A 229 -11.88 -1.30 -7.72
C ILE A 229 -12.93 -2.40 -7.78
N ILE A 230 -12.90 -3.16 -8.87
CA ILE A 230 -13.55 -4.47 -8.96
C ILE A 230 -12.46 -5.52 -8.83
N ASP A 231 -12.61 -6.44 -7.89
CA ASP A 231 -11.67 -7.55 -7.72
C ASP A 231 -11.98 -8.71 -8.67
N ALA A 232 -11.16 -9.77 -8.61
CA ALA A 232 -11.32 -10.95 -9.45
C ALA A 232 -12.62 -11.73 -9.23
N ASN A 233 -13.27 -11.58 -8.06
CA ASN A 233 -14.58 -12.17 -7.78
C ASN A 233 -15.74 -11.29 -8.28
N ASN A 234 -15.42 -10.18 -8.95
CA ASN A 234 -16.37 -9.17 -9.39
C ASN A 234 -17.05 -8.43 -8.21
N ASP A 235 -16.41 -8.42 -7.04
CA ASP A 235 -16.84 -7.65 -5.88
C ASP A 235 -16.33 -6.21 -5.97
N ARG A 236 -17.16 -5.27 -5.54
CA ARG A 236 -16.80 -3.87 -5.40
C ARG A 236 -16.00 -3.67 -4.11
N ARG A 237 -14.75 -3.22 -4.23
CA ARG A 237 -13.84 -2.98 -3.10
C ARG A 237 -13.36 -1.53 -3.06
N PHE A 238 -13.11 -1.01 -1.86
CA PHE A 238 -12.47 0.29 -1.64
C PHE A 238 -11.11 0.08 -1.01
N LEU A 239 -10.06 0.48 -1.74
CA LEU A 239 -8.69 0.38 -1.28
C LEU A 239 -8.13 1.76 -0.93
N GLN A 240 -7.56 1.88 0.27
CA GLN A 240 -6.63 2.95 0.61
C GLN A 240 -5.23 2.45 0.28
N THR A 241 -4.45 3.21 -0.50
CA THR A 241 -3.13 2.75 -0.96
C THR A 241 -2.05 3.78 -0.67
N SER A 242 -0.96 3.33 -0.06
CA SER A 242 0.26 4.13 0.12
C SER A 242 1.36 3.56 -0.75
N LYS A 243 1.97 4.42 -1.57
CA LYS A 243 3.10 4.11 -2.44
C LYS A 243 4.30 4.96 -2.01
N VAL A 244 5.44 4.33 -1.78
CA VAL A 244 6.66 4.98 -1.32
C VAL A 244 7.84 4.61 -2.22
N PRO A 245 8.78 5.54 -2.47
CA PRO A 245 9.99 5.20 -3.20
C PRO A 245 10.86 4.29 -2.35
N PHE A 246 11.50 3.31 -2.99
CA PHE A 246 12.43 2.41 -2.34
C PHE A 246 13.61 2.13 -3.27
N ARG A 247 14.82 2.19 -2.71
CA ARG A 247 16.04 1.86 -3.43
C ARG A 247 16.92 1.00 -2.53
N PRO A 248 17.16 -0.28 -2.85
CA PRO A 248 17.95 -1.18 -2.01
C PRO A 248 19.38 -0.69 -1.75
N ASN A 249 20.01 -0.09 -2.75
CA ASN A 249 21.34 0.52 -2.71
C ASN A 249 21.50 1.53 -3.86
N GLU A 250 22.53 2.37 -3.84
CA GLU A 250 22.72 3.47 -4.81
C GLU A 250 22.83 3.00 -6.27
N ASP A 251 23.22 1.75 -6.50
CA ASP A 251 23.38 1.18 -7.84
C ASP A 251 22.12 0.41 -8.33
N SER A 252 21.17 0.10 -7.44
CA SER A 252 19.93 -0.59 -7.82
C SER A 252 19.01 0.33 -8.61
N GLU A 253 18.17 -0.29 -9.46
CA GLU A 253 17.03 0.42 -10.04
C GLU A 253 16.09 0.94 -8.93
N PRO A 254 15.55 2.16 -9.09
CA PRO A 254 14.56 2.67 -8.15
C PRO A 254 13.24 1.91 -8.30
N LEU A 255 12.66 1.55 -7.17
CA LEU A 255 11.38 0.85 -7.07
C LEU A 255 10.35 1.71 -6.38
N MET A 256 9.08 1.39 -6.59
CA MET A 256 7.98 1.81 -5.74
C MET A 256 7.56 0.62 -4.88
N ILE A 257 7.35 0.81 -3.58
CA ILE A 257 6.66 -0.15 -2.70
C ILE A 257 5.26 0.36 -2.38
N GLY A 258 4.26 -0.50 -2.56
CA GLY A 258 2.86 -0.20 -2.40
C GLY A 258 2.23 -1.13 -1.36
N ILE A 259 1.45 -0.54 -0.46
CA ILE A 259 0.59 -1.28 0.47
C ILE A 259 -0.84 -0.76 0.29
N SER A 260 -1.77 -1.67 0.07
CA SER A 260 -3.19 -1.37 0.00
C SER A 260 -3.92 -1.97 1.19
N VAL A 261 -4.79 -1.19 1.83
CA VAL A 261 -5.68 -1.64 2.90
C VAL A 261 -7.11 -1.63 2.35
N ASP A 262 -7.80 -2.76 2.48
CA ASP A 262 -9.22 -2.84 2.17
C ASP A 262 -10.02 -2.12 3.27
N VAL A 263 -10.73 -1.06 2.88
CA VAL A 263 -11.58 -0.24 3.77
C VAL A 263 -13.05 -0.38 3.41
N THR A 264 -13.42 -1.41 2.64
CA THR A 264 -14.79 -1.66 2.17
C THR A 264 -15.77 -1.77 3.33
N ASP A 265 -15.49 -2.62 4.32
CA ASP A 265 -16.39 -2.82 5.48
C ASP A 265 -16.55 -1.52 6.28
N ARG A 266 -15.45 -0.84 6.57
CA ARG A 266 -15.48 0.47 7.24
C ARG A 266 -16.35 1.47 6.47
N LYS A 267 -16.24 1.50 5.15
CA LYS A 267 -17.01 2.43 4.32
C LYS A 267 -18.48 2.06 4.24
N THR A 268 -18.81 0.79 4.04
CA THR A 268 -20.19 0.33 3.98
C THR A 268 -20.89 0.55 5.32
N GLU A 269 -20.20 0.32 6.44
CA GLU A 269 -20.68 0.64 7.78
C GLU A 269 -20.87 2.15 7.97
N GLN A 270 -19.90 2.97 7.56
CA GLN A 270 -19.99 4.42 7.67
C GLN A 270 -21.14 4.99 6.83
N GLU A 271 -21.34 4.49 5.61
CA GLU A 271 -22.46 4.85 4.75
C GLU A 271 -23.80 4.37 5.34
N ALA A 272 -23.85 3.16 5.90
CA ALA A 272 -25.03 2.64 6.57
C ALA A 272 -25.38 3.44 7.83
N LEU A 273 -24.39 3.82 8.64
CA LEU A 273 -24.57 4.70 9.80
C LEU A 273 -25.06 6.08 9.37
N ARG A 274 -24.46 6.67 8.33
CA ARG A 274 -24.88 7.95 7.78
C ARG A 274 -26.33 7.88 7.28
N ARG A 275 -26.69 6.83 6.54
CA ARG A 275 -28.08 6.62 6.10
C ARG A 275 -29.03 6.47 7.28
N ARG A 276 -28.69 5.67 8.29
CA ARG A 276 -29.52 5.50 9.50
C ARG A 276 -29.67 6.77 10.32
N ALA A 277 -28.66 7.64 10.32
CA ALA A 277 -28.65 8.88 11.07
C ALA A 277 -29.41 10.01 10.37
N LEU A 278 -29.48 10.01 9.03
CA LEU A 278 -30.01 11.12 8.23
C LEU A 278 -31.31 10.81 7.47
N TYR A 279 -31.71 9.54 7.38
CA TYR A 279 -32.88 9.12 6.60
C TYR A 279 -33.82 8.25 7.43
N ASP A 280 -35.12 8.38 7.16
CA ASP A 280 -36.16 7.53 7.72
C ASP A 280 -36.05 6.11 7.14
N ARG A 281 -36.07 5.10 8.01
CA ARG A 281 -35.85 3.70 7.61
C ARG A 281 -37.01 3.12 6.79
N LEU A 282 -38.22 3.64 6.96
CA LEU A 282 -39.40 3.10 6.29
C LEU A 282 -39.53 3.63 4.86
N THR A 283 -39.40 4.95 4.70
CA THR A 283 -39.65 5.67 3.45
C THR A 283 -38.39 5.97 2.65
N GLY A 284 -37.22 5.96 3.29
CA GLY A 284 -35.96 6.37 2.66
C GLY A 284 -35.82 7.89 2.46
N LEU A 285 -36.81 8.68 2.87
CA LEU A 285 -36.74 10.14 2.87
C LEU A 285 -35.74 10.65 3.92
N PRO A 286 -35.19 11.86 3.76
CA PRO A 286 -34.60 12.61 4.85
C PRO A 286 -35.42 12.51 6.15
N ASN A 287 -34.75 12.32 7.27
CA ASN A 287 -35.38 12.42 8.58
C ASN A 287 -35.38 13.87 9.09
N ARG A 288 -35.97 14.08 10.26
CA ARG A 288 -35.98 15.39 10.94
C ARG A 288 -34.60 16.03 11.08
N GLY A 289 -33.55 15.24 11.35
CA GLY A 289 -32.18 15.73 11.50
C GLY A 289 -31.64 16.33 10.20
N LEU A 290 -31.73 15.58 9.10
CA LEU A 290 -31.29 16.07 7.78
C LEU A 290 -32.15 17.24 7.28
N PHE A 291 -33.45 17.24 7.57
CA PHE A 291 -34.32 18.38 7.25
C PHE A 291 -33.85 19.65 7.96
N ASN A 292 -33.60 19.59 9.26
CA ASN A 292 -33.14 20.74 10.05
C ASN A 292 -31.77 21.25 9.58
N GLU A 293 -30.86 20.35 9.18
CA GLU A 293 -29.57 20.73 8.58
C GLU A 293 -29.78 21.54 7.28
N ARG A 294 -30.67 21.06 6.39
CA ARG A 294 -30.98 21.76 5.14
C ARG A 294 -31.75 23.07 5.35
N LEU A 295 -32.66 23.12 6.31
CA LEU A 295 -33.36 24.34 6.69
C LEU A 295 -32.38 25.39 7.24
N LYS A 296 -31.45 24.98 8.09
CA LYS A 296 -30.37 25.86 8.57
C LYS A 296 -29.55 26.43 7.41
N HIS A 297 -29.16 25.59 6.45
CA HIS A 297 -28.46 26.07 5.25
C HIS A 297 -29.29 27.02 4.38
N ALA A 298 -30.61 26.81 4.28
CA ALA A 298 -31.50 27.72 3.58
C ALA A 298 -31.59 29.09 4.28
N ILE A 299 -31.69 29.11 5.61
CA ILE A 299 -31.65 30.34 6.44
C ILE A 299 -30.33 31.08 6.21
N GLU A 300 -29.18 30.40 6.39
CA GLU A 300 -27.86 31.02 6.21
C GLU A 300 -27.66 31.56 4.77
N ARG A 301 -28.23 30.88 3.77
CA ARG A 301 -28.19 31.33 2.37
C ARG A 301 -29.06 32.57 2.16
N ALA A 302 -30.26 32.61 2.77
CA ALA A 302 -31.18 33.73 2.70
C ALA A 302 -30.57 35.00 3.34
N GLU A 303 -29.99 34.86 4.53
CA GLU A 303 -29.28 35.95 5.24
C GLU A 303 -28.13 36.52 4.39
N ARG A 304 -27.34 35.65 3.73
CA ARG A 304 -26.23 36.07 2.87
C ARG A 304 -26.67 36.80 1.60
N ARG A 305 -27.88 36.53 1.10
CA ARG A 305 -28.40 37.10 -0.15
C ARG A 305 -29.38 38.25 0.07
N ASP A 306 -29.73 38.55 1.32
CA ASP A 306 -30.85 39.43 1.68
C ASP A 306 -32.14 39.02 0.94
N SER A 307 -32.37 37.71 0.82
CA SER A 307 -33.44 37.14 0.02
C SER A 307 -34.12 35.98 0.76
N ASN A 308 -35.35 36.22 1.23
CA ASN A 308 -36.16 35.27 2.01
C ASN A 308 -37.05 34.43 1.09
N ASP A 309 -36.41 33.66 0.22
CA ASP A 309 -37.07 32.97 -0.90
C ASP A 309 -37.22 31.47 -0.64
N PHE A 310 -37.72 31.09 0.53
CA PHE A 310 -38.02 29.69 0.82
C PHE A 310 -39.26 29.54 1.70
N ALA A 311 -39.85 28.34 1.68
CA ALA A 311 -41.03 28.00 2.46
C ALA A 311 -40.83 26.68 3.20
N VAL A 312 -41.41 26.59 4.39
CA VAL A 312 -41.49 25.35 5.18
C VAL A 312 -42.95 24.92 5.22
N LEU A 313 -43.20 23.66 4.86
CA LEU A 313 -44.51 23.04 4.96
C LEU A 313 -44.47 21.87 5.93
N PHE A 314 -45.54 21.70 6.69
CA PHE A 314 -45.80 20.54 7.53
C PHE A 314 -47.05 19.82 7.02
N ILE A 315 -46.98 18.50 6.90
CA ILE A 315 -47.97 17.67 6.21
C ILE A 315 -48.31 16.49 7.11
N ASP A 316 -49.59 16.25 7.37
CA ASP A 316 -50.09 15.11 8.14
C ASP A 316 -51.08 14.31 7.29
N VAL A 317 -50.96 12.98 7.34
CA VAL A 317 -51.88 12.06 6.65
C VAL A 317 -53.17 11.90 7.45
N ASP A 318 -54.26 12.41 6.92
CA ASP A 318 -55.55 12.39 7.62
C ASP A 318 -56.03 10.95 7.85
N GLY A 319 -56.42 10.64 9.09
CA GLY A 319 -57.02 9.34 9.44
C GLY A 319 -56.04 8.17 9.47
N PHE A 320 -54.71 8.38 9.36
CA PHE A 320 -53.72 7.30 9.31
C PHE A 320 -53.84 6.29 10.47
N LYS A 321 -54.06 6.77 11.70
CA LYS A 321 -54.28 5.89 12.86
C LYS A 321 -55.45 4.92 12.67
N GLN A 322 -56.56 5.38 12.10
CA GLN A 322 -57.75 4.56 11.88
C GLN A 322 -57.48 3.47 10.83
N ILE A 323 -56.66 3.78 9.83
CA ILE A 323 -56.20 2.82 8.82
C ILE A 323 -55.32 1.75 9.48
N ASN A 324 -54.37 2.16 10.32
CA ASN A 324 -53.53 1.24 11.08
C ASN A 324 -54.36 0.32 11.99
N ASP A 325 -55.33 0.88 12.72
CA ASP A 325 -56.18 0.13 13.64
C ASP A 325 -57.06 -0.89 12.89
N ARG A 326 -57.48 -0.56 11.65
CA ARG A 326 -58.36 -1.42 10.83
C ARG A 326 -57.60 -2.46 9.99
N LEU A 327 -56.46 -2.09 9.40
CA LEU A 327 -55.74 -2.91 8.40
C LEU A 327 -54.39 -3.43 8.90
N GLY A 328 -53.97 -3.00 10.09
CA GLY A 328 -52.68 -3.37 10.69
C GLY A 328 -51.51 -2.51 10.22
N HIS A 329 -50.43 -2.55 11.00
CA HIS A 329 -49.25 -1.73 10.78
C HIS A 329 -48.53 -2.00 9.43
N ILE A 330 -48.58 -3.22 8.90
CA ILE A 330 -47.96 -3.54 7.60
C ILE A 330 -48.65 -2.77 6.47
N ALA A 331 -49.98 -2.64 6.53
CA ALA A 331 -50.75 -1.85 5.56
C ALA A 331 -50.45 -0.36 5.70
N GLY A 332 -50.36 0.15 6.94
CA GLY A 332 -49.95 1.54 7.18
C GLY A 332 -48.52 1.84 6.72
N ASP A 333 -47.58 0.92 6.91
CA ASP A 333 -46.21 1.04 6.41
C ASP A 333 -46.17 1.11 4.88
N THR A 334 -47.00 0.31 4.22
CA THR A 334 -47.15 0.31 2.76
C THR A 334 -47.76 1.62 2.27
N LEU A 335 -48.80 2.10 2.97
CA LEU A 335 -49.44 3.39 2.70
C LEU A 335 -48.44 4.54 2.80
N LEU A 336 -47.66 4.60 3.88
CA LEU A 336 -46.67 5.65 4.09
C LEU A 336 -45.58 5.65 3.01
N LYS A 337 -45.17 4.47 2.53
CA LYS A 337 -44.24 4.37 1.38
C LYS A 337 -44.84 4.98 0.12
N GLN A 338 -46.08 4.66 -0.22
CA GLN A 338 -46.73 5.22 -1.41
C GLN A 338 -46.96 6.74 -1.30
N ILE A 339 -47.40 7.21 -0.13
CA ILE A 339 -47.54 8.64 0.16
C ILE A 339 -46.18 9.34 0.03
N SER A 340 -45.10 8.76 0.57
CA SER A 340 -43.76 9.34 0.48
C SER A 340 -43.29 9.51 -0.96
N THR A 341 -43.59 8.55 -1.84
CA THR A 341 -43.30 8.63 -3.27
C THR A 341 -44.12 9.75 -3.91
N ARG A 342 -45.44 9.81 -3.67
CA ARG A 342 -46.33 10.83 -4.24
C ARG A 342 -45.96 12.26 -3.83
N ILE A 343 -45.59 12.47 -2.56
CA ILE A 343 -45.09 13.79 -2.10
C ILE A 343 -43.76 14.11 -2.77
N SER A 344 -42.86 13.14 -2.92
CA SER A 344 -41.56 13.35 -3.55
C SER A 344 -41.67 13.69 -5.04
N ASP A 345 -42.56 13.01 -5.77
CA ASP A 345 -42.84 13.29 -7.18
C ASP A 345 -43.56 14.64 -7.37
N SER A 346 -44.18 15.16 -6.31
CA SER A 346 -44.78 16.49 -6.28
C SER A 346 -43.76 17.61 -6.00
N ALA A 347 -42.57 17.28 -5.52
CA ALA A 347 -41.49 18.22 -5.29
C ALA A 347 -40.64 18.43 -6.56
N ARG A 348 -39.91 19.56 -6.65
CA ARG A 348 -38.94 19.80 -7.74
C ARG A 348 -37.51 19.49 -7.29
N PRO A 349 -36.57 19.27 -8.24
CA PRO A 349 -35.15 19.21 -7.90
C PRO A 349 -34.72 20.47 -7.12
N GLY A 350 -34.13 20.27 -5.94
CA GLY A 350 -33.75 21.35 -5.01
C GLY A 350 -34.57 21.38 -3.73
N ASP A 351 -35.84 20.97 -3.80
CA ASP A 351 -36.70 20.87 -2.61
C ASP A 351 -36.29 19.66 -1.74
N THR A 352 -36.64 19.72 -0.46
CA THR A 352 -36.38 18.63 0.49
C THR A 352 -37.67 18.13 1.11
N VAL A 353 -38.02 16.89 0.80
CA VAL A 353 -39.11 16.15 1.47
C VAL A 353 -38.50 15.36 2.61
N ALA A 354 -39.10 15.39 3.80
CA ALA A 354 -38.66 14.62 4.95
C ALA A 354 -39.84 13.95 5.65
N ARG A 355 -39.60 12.83 6.33
CA ARG A 355 -40.56 12.23 7.27
C ARG A 355 -40.08 12.46 8.69
N PHE A 356 -40.90 13.09 9.52
CA PHE A 356 -40.54 13.43 10.91
C PHE A 356 -40.84 12.28 11.87
N GLY A 357 -41.82 11.45 11.53
CA GLY A 357 -42.22 10.27 12.28
C GLY A 357 -43.72 10.02 12.10
N GLY A 358 -44.20 8.80 12.37
CA GLY A 358 -45.63 8.49 12.24
C GLY A 358 -46.16 8.80 10.82
N ASP A 359 -47.18 9.64 10.77
CA ASP A 359 -47.87 10.19 9.59
C ASP A 359 -47.41 11.60 9.20
N GLU A 360 -46.38 12.15 9.84
CA GLU A 360 -45.92 13.52 9.66
C GLU A 360 -44.76 13.62 8.65
N PHE A 361 -44.92 14.52 7.69
CA PHE A 361 -43.93 14.90 6.69
C PHE A 361 -43.65 16.40 6.75
N ALA A 362 -42.45 16.79 6.35
CA ALA A 362 -42.07 18.18 6.19
C ALA A 362 -41.50 18.41 4.79
N LEU A 363 -41.75 19.58 4.23
CA LEU A 363 -41.24 19.97 2.91
C LEU A 363 -40.58 21.34 3.00
N LEU A 364 -39.32 21.42 2.55
CA LEU A 364 -38.59 22.68 2.40
C LEU A 364 -38.55 23.01 0.91
N LEU A 365 -39.23 24.08 0.54
CA LEU A 365 -39.23 24.62 -0.80
C LEU A 365 -38.22 25.74 -0.91
N THR A 366 -37.25 25.63 -1.82
CA THR A 366 -36.21 26.65 -2.02
C THR A 366 -36.47 27.45 -3.28
N ASP A 367 -36.02 28.70 -3.35
CA ASP A 367 -36.19 29.59 -4.50
C ASP A 367 -37.69 29.85 -4.83
N ILE A 368 -38.44 30.27 -3.81
CA ILE A 368 -39.86 30.62 -3.84
C ILE A 368 -40.04 32.13 -3.89
N ALA A 369 -40.76 32.62 -4.91
CA ALA A 369 -40.99 34.04 -5.13
C ALA A 369 -42.27 34.53 -4.43
N SER A 370 -43.29 33.69 -4.32
CA SER A 370 -44.58 34.07 -3.74
C SER A 370 -45.37 32.90 -3.16
N TRP A 371 -46.46 33.22 -2.45
CA TRP A 371 -47.44 32.24 -2.00
C TRP A 371 -48.04 31.39 -3.14
N SER A 372 -48.12 31.92 -4.36
CA SER A 372 -48.62 31.17 -5.52
C SER A 372 -47.76 29.96 -5.86
N ASP A 373 -46.44 30.02 -5.58
CA ASP A 373 -45.54 28.89 -5.82
C ASP A 373 -45.79 27.78 -4.80
N VAL A 374 -46.03 28.16 -3.54
CA VAL A 374 -46.40 27.23 -2.46
C VAL A 374 -47.74 26.57 -2.78
N GLU A 375 -48.75 27.35 -3.17
CA GLU A 375 -50.07 26.84 -3.56
C GLU A 375 -49.95 25.82 -4.70
N THR A 376 -49.13 26.12 -5.72
CA THR A 376 -48.88 25.20 -6.85
C THR A 376 -48.35 23.84 -6.38
N VAL A 377 -47.38 23.83 -5.45
CA VAL A 377 -46.84 22.57 -4.90
C VAL A 377 -47.88 21.85 -4.03
N THR A 378 -48.60 22.57 -3.17
CA THR A 378 -49.62 21.94 -2.32
C THR A 378 -50.79 21.36 -3.11
N ASN A 379 -51.21 22.02 -4.20
CA ASN A 379 -52.25 21.49 -5.09
C ASN A 379 -51.78 20.23 -5.80
N ARG A 380 -50.52 20.18 -6.28
CA ARG A 380 -49.94 18.96 -6.83
C ARG A 380 -49.95 17.81 -5.82
N ILE A 381 -49.64 18.09 -4.56
CA ILE A 381 -49.68 17.08 -3.49
C ILE A 381 -51.13 16.58 -3.31
N HIS A 382 -52.11 17.48 -3.19
CA HIS A 382 -53.52 17.10 -3.05
C HIS A 382 -54.04 16.30 -4.25
N ASP A 383 -53.70 16.71 -5.47
CA ASP A 383 -54.04 16.01 -6.69
C ASP A 383 -53.44 14.60 -6.68
N ALA A 384 -52.16 14.46 -6.32
CA ALA A 384 -51.50 13.17 -6.21
C ALA A 384 -52.10 12.28 -5.11
N MET A 385 -52.67 12.84 -4.04
CA MET A 385 -53.36 12.06 -3.00
C MET A 385 -54.78 11.63 -3.38
N SER A 386 -55.37 12.25 -4.41
CA SER A 386 -56.74 11.94 -4.86
C SER A 386 -56.87 10.56 -5.50
N ASP A 387 -55.77 10.03 -6.06
CA ASP A 387 -55.75 8.68 -6.63
C ASP A 387 -55.83 7.62 -5.51
N PRO A 388 -56.70 6.59 -5.60
CA PRO A 388 -56.75 5.55 -4.59
C PRO A 388 -55.41 4.81 -4.44
N ILE A 389 -55.07 4.40 -3.20
CA ILE A 389 -53.85 3.67 -2.87
C ILE A 389 -54.20 2.18 -2.67
N PRO A 390 -53.69 1.27 -3.52
CA PRO A 390 -53.94 -0.16 -3.36
C PRO A 390 -53.18 -0.69 -2.13
N LEU A 391 -53.93 -1.21 -1.15
CA LEU A 391 -53.41 -1.84 0.07
C LEU A 391 -54.03 -3.24 0.24
N ALA A 392 -53.21 -4.28 0.04
CA ALA A 392 -53.66 -5.67 0.04
C ALA A 392 -54.83 -5.89 -0.94
N ASP A 393 -56.04 -6.19 -0.44
CA ASP A 393 -57.21 -6.54 -1.25
C ASP A 393 -58.21 -5.37 -1.44
N GLN A 394 -57.84 -4.14 -1.06
CA GLN A 394 -58.71 -2.98 -1.18
C GLN A 394 -57.96 -1.69 -1.53
N ASP A 395 -58.67 -0.76 -2.14
CA ASP A 395 -58.19 0.60 -2.40
C ASP A 395 -58.57 1.53 -1.25
N VAL A 396 -57.60 2.32 -0.79
CA VAL A 396 -57.80 3.29 0.28
C VAL A 396 -57.57 4.70 -0.25
N CYS A 397 -58.56 5.57 -0.07
CA CYS A 397 -58.42 7.00 -0.32
C CYS A 397 -57.97 7.70 0.97
N VAL A 398 -56.95 8.55 0.86
CA VAL A 398 -56.43 9.35 1.96
C VAL A 398 -56.32 10.80 1.50
N THR A 399 -56.33 11.71 2.46
CA THR A 399 -56.02 13.12 2.21
C THR A 399 -54.89 13.55 3.12
N THR A 400 -54.33 14.72 2.85
CA THR A 400 -53.29 15.31 3.69
C THR A 400 -53.72 16.69 4.14
N SER A 401 -53.50 16.99 5.42
CA SER A 401 -53.61 18.35 5.94
C SER A 401 -52.25 19.03 5.86
N ILE A 402 -52.19 20.23 5.27
CA ILE A 402 -50.93 20.94 5.01
C ILE A 402 -50.93 22.31 5.68
N GLY A 403 -49.88 22.61 6.43
CA GLY A 403 -49.56 23.95 6.94
C GLY A 403 -48.32 24.49 6.26
N ALA A 404 -48.30 25.78 5.94
CA ALA A 404 -47.20 26.40 5.22
C ALA A 404 -46.78 27.75 5.85
N THR A 405 -45.49 28.03 5.85
CA THR A 405 -44.89 29.28 6.32
C THR A 405 -43.80 29.74 5.36
N LEU A 406 -43.85 31.01 4.94
CA LEU A 406 -42.75 31.61 4.20
C LEU A 406 -41.68 32.15 5.15
N SER A 407 -40.42 32.08 4.74
CA SER A 407 -39.31 32.62 5.52
C SER A 407 -39.34 34.14 5.70
N ARG A 408 -40.12 34.85 4.87
CA ARG A 408 -40.29 36.31 4.95
C ARG A 408 -41.32 36.75 5.99
N ASP A 409 -42.15 35.84 6.50
CA ASP A 409 -43.28 36.19 7.38
C ASP A 409 -42.92 36.10 8.87
N ILE A 410 -41.86 35.37 9.24
CA ILE A 410 -41.45 35.12 10.62
C ILE A 410 -39.93 35.26 10.74
N ALA A 411 -39.44 35.75 11.88
CA ALA A 411 -38.02 35.82 12.17
C ALA A 411 -37.36 34.44 12.00
N ALA A 412 -36.26 34.38 11.24
CA ALA A 412 -35.75 33.16 10.62
C ALA A 412 -34.96 32.24 11.57
N HIS A 413 -35.57 31.79 12.66
CA HIS A 413 -35.07 30.62 13.40
C HIS A 413 -35.79 29.37 12.93
N SER A 414 -35.03 28.26 12.82
CA SER A 414 -35.54 26.97 12.33
C SER A 414 -36.78 26.50 13.09
N ASP A 415 -36.77 26.64 14.42
CA ASP A 415 -37.86 26.17 15.27
C ASP A 415 -39.12 27.03 15.12
N ASP A 416 -38.98 28.35 14.91
CA ASP A 416 -40.10 29.27 14.73
C ASP A 416 -40.84 28.98 13.41
N LEU A 417 -40.11 28.74 12.32
CA LEU A 417 -40.68 28.39 11.02
C LEU A 417 -41.41 27.04 11.06
N LEU A 418 -40.80 26.03 11.69
CA LEU A 418 -41.43 24.72 11.84
C LEU A 418 -42.66 24.79 12.73
N HIS A 419 -42.60 25.52 13.83
CA HIS A 419 -43.74 25.68 14.74
C HIS A 419 -44.91 26.41 14.07
N ALA A 420 -44.63 27.46 13.29
CA ALA A 420 -45.67 28.18 12.55
C ALA A 420 -46.33 27.31 11.48
N ALA A 421 -45.55 26.49 10.75
CA ALA A 421 -46.07 25.56 9.76
C ALA A 421 -46.92 24.46 10.42
N ASP A 422 -46.48 23.92 11.57
CA ASP A 422 -47.23 22.95 12.36
C ASP A 422 -48.57 23.52 12.89
N LEU A 423 -48.56 24.74 13.45
CA LEU A 423 -49.79 25.41 13.88
C LEU A 423 -50.76 25.64 12.71
N ALA A 424 -50.25 26.04 11.53
CA ALA A 424 -51.06 26.20 10.33
C ALA A 424 -51.66 24.84 9.89
N MET A 425 -50.87 23.76 9.93
CA MET A 425 -51.33 22.42 9.58
C MET A 425 -52.43 21.94 10.53
N TYR A 426 -52.26 22.17 11.83
CA TYR A 426 -53.28 21.86 12.82
C TYR A 426 -54.60 22.63 12.54
N GLN A 427 -54.52 23.90 12.12
CA GLN A 427 -55.69 24.66 11.68
C GLN A 427 -56.32 24.10 10.40
N ALA A 428 -55.50 23.60 9.47
CA ALA A 428 -55.98 22.94 8.26
C ALA A 428 -56.80 21.70 8.63
N LYS A 429 -56.26 20.83 9.49
CA LYS A 429 -56.90 19.62 9.98
C LYS A 429 -58.23 19.90 10.69
N ARG A 430 -58.32 21.00 11.46
CA ARG A 430 -59.57 21.45 12.11
C ARG A 430 -60.61 22.02 11.16
N SER A 431 -60.19 22.53 10.00
CA SER A 431 -61.08 23.09 8.97
C SER A 431 -61.72 22.00 8.10
N GLY A 432 -61.18 20.77 8.18
CA GLY A 432 -61.58 19.61 7.41
C GLY A 432 -60.34 18.93 6.82
N PRO A 433 -60.38 17.61 6.58
CA PRO A 433 -59.30 16.88 5.93
C PRO A 433 -59.05 17.39 4.50
N GLY A 434 -57.81 17.25 4.00
CA GLY A 434 -57.46 17.63 2.63
C GLY A 434 -57.33 19.13 2.37
N ASN A 435 -56.96 19.92 3.38
CA ASN A 435 -56.85 21.37 3.26
C ASN A 435 -55.40 21.86 3.42
N THR A 436 -55.11 23.01 2.82
CA THR A 436 -53.88 23.79 3.05
C THR A 436 -54.20 25.06 3.86
N ARG A 437 -53.35 25.40 4.83
CA ARG A 437 -53.38 26.69 5.55
C ARG A 437 -52.00 27.33 5.57
N ARG A 438 -51.98 28.66 5.50
CA ARG A 438 -50.79 29.48 5.75
C ARG A 438 -50.71 29.86 7.22
N SER A 439 -49.50 30.05 7.75
CA SER A 439 -49.28 30.70 9.04
C SER A 439 -49.84 32.12 9.03
N ALA A 440 -50.39 32.54 10.16
CA ALA A 440 -51.07 33.82 10.34
C ALA A 440 -50.10 34.98 10.52
#